data_AF-A0A3S1PSV4-F1
#
_entry.id   AF-A0A3S1PSV4-F1
#
_cell.length_a   1.000
_cell.length_b   1.000
_cell.length_c   1.000
_cell.angle_alpha   90.00
_cell.angle_beta   90.00
_cell.angle_gamma   90.00
#
_symmetry.space_group_name_H-M   'P 1'
#
loop_
_entity.id
_entity.type
_entity.pdbx_description
1 polymer ?
#
loop_
_entity_poly.entity_id
_entity_poly.type
_entity_poly.pdbx_seq_one_letter_code
_entity_poly.pdbx_strand_id
1 'polypeptide(L)' 'MTRIATFNVNGVNGRLPVLIKWLGQTDYDVVCLQELKTSDEKFPAEAIRDAGYGAIWHGQKSY' A
#
# COMPACT_ATOMS: atom_id res chain seq x y z
N MET A 1 -14.56 -16.71 1.26
CA MET A 1 -13.23 -17.23 0.89
C MET A 1 -12.28 -16.07 0.99
N THR A 2 -11.25 -16.14 1.84
CA THR A 2 -10.27 -15.05 1.97
C THR A 2 -9.48 -14.89 0.67
N ARG A 3 -9.37 -13.66 0.15
CA ARG A 3 -8.59 -13.32 -1.04
C ARG A 3 -7.39 -12.47 -0.65
N ILE A 4 -6.24 -12.85 -1.20
CA ILE A 4 -4.96 -12.22 -0.90
C ILE A 4 -4.33 -11.80 -2.22
N ALA A 5 -3.83 -10.57 -2.28
CA ALA A 5 -3.11 -10.03 -3.42
C ALA A 5 -1.71 -9.57 -3.05
N THR A 6 -0.84 -9.49 -4.06
CA THR A 6 0.47 -8.88 -3.96
C THR A 6 0.63 -7.83 -5.05
N PHE A 7 1.22 -6.68 -4.72
CA PHE A 7 1.46 -5.59 -5.66
C PHE A 7 2.82 -4.93 -5.40
N ASN A 8 3.74 -5.04 -6.36
CA ASN A 8 4.96 -4.24 -6.37
C ASN A 8 4.61 -2.82 -6.82
N VAL A 9 4.67 -1.86 -5.88
CA VAL A 9 4.26 -0.47 -6.11
C VAL A 9 5.39 0.41 -6.64
N ASN A 10 6.64 -0.05 -6.59
CA ASN A 10 7.83 0.69 -7.03
C ASN A 10 7.81 2.16 -6.54
N GLY A 11 7.68 2.34 -5.23
CA GLY A 11 7.53 3.65 -4.58
C GLY A 11 6.08 3.98 -4.25
N VAL A 12 5.66 3.68 -3.03
CA VAL A 12 4.27 3.83 -2.58
C VAL A 12 3.78 5.27 -2.67
N ASN A 13 4.61 6.25 -2.29
CA ASN A 13 4.22 7.66 -2.29
C ASN A 13 4.03 8.21 -3.71
N GLY A 14 4.93 7.86 -4.63
CA GLY A 14 4.83 8.27 -6.04
C GLY A 14 3.71 7.57 -6.81
N ARG A 15 3.10 6.52 -6.24
CA ARG A 15 2.02 5.74 -6.83
C ARG A 15 0.76 5.69 -5.96
N LEU A 16 0.68 6.53 -4.92
CA LEU A 16 -0.43 6.52 -3.98
C LEU A 16 -1.80 6.66 -4.66
N PRO A 17 -2.03 7.58 -5.64
CA PRO A 17 -3.32 7.67 -6.31
C PRO A 17 -3.71 6.39 -7.08
N VAL A 18 -2.71 5.70 -7.66
CA VAL A 18 -2.93 4.42 -8.36
C VAL A 18 -3.27 3.32 -7.37
N LEU A 19 -2.53 3.26 -6.25
CA LEU A 19 -2.79 2.30 -5.18
C LEU A 19 -4.20 2.48 -4.60
N ILE A 20 -4.59 3.70 -4.22
CA ILE A 20 -5.92 3.96 -3.62
C ILE A 20 -7.04 3.61 -4.62
N LYS A 21 -6.89 4.00 -5.89
CA LYS A 21 -7.86 3.62 -6.92
C LYS A 21 -7.98 2.10 -7.04
N TRP A 22 -6.87 1.38 -7.05
CA TRP A 22 -6.86 -0.07 -7.14
C TRP A 22 -7.48 -0.74 -5.90
N LEU A 23 -7.17 -0.25 -4.69
CA LEU A 23 -7.78 -0.73 -3.45
C LEU A 23 -9.30 -0.53 -3.45
N GLY A 24 -9.81 0.60 -3.96
CA GLY A 24 -11.24 0.86 -4.06
C GLY A 24 -11.96 0.10 -5.17
N GLN A 25 -11.23 -0.46 -6.14
CA GLN A 25 -11.78 -1.28 -7.24
C GLN A 25 -11.70 -2.78 -6.97
N THR A 26 -11.01 -3.17 -5.89
CA THR A 26 -10.78 -4.56 -5.54
C THR A 26 -11.38 -4.87 -4.19
N ASP A 27 -11.57 -6.16 -3.96
CA ASP A 27 -12.27 -6.73 -2.82
C ASP A 27 -11.38 -7.79 -2.14
N TYR A 28 -10.06 -7.56 -2.16
CA TYR A 28 -9.06 -8.37 -1.46
C TYR A 28 -9.13 -8.12 0.04
N ASP A 29 -9.08 -9.19 0.83
CA ASP A 29 -9.06 -9.08 2.30
C ASP A 29 -7.66 -8.69 2.81
N VAL A 30 -6.61 -9.08 2.08
CA VAL A 30 -5.21 -8.79 2.42
C VAL A 30 -4.43 -8.39 1.16
N VAL A 31 -3.64 -7.32 1.26
CA VAL A 31 -2.75 -6.84 0.20
C VAL A 31 -1.33 -6.72 0.72
N CYS A 32 -0.40 -7.44 0.08
CA CYS A 32 1.02 -7.31 0.33
C CYS A 32 1.65 -6.32 -0.66
N LEU A 33 2.30 -5.27 -0.17
CA LEU A 33 2.99 -4.29 -1.00
C LEU A 33 4.51 -4.54 -1.00
N GLN A 34 5.16 -4.39 -2.16
CA GLN A 34 6.62 -4.50 -2.31
C GLN A 34 7.21 -3.21 -2.88
N GLU A 35 8.51 -3.01 -2.67
CA GLU A 35 9.24 -1.81 -3.09
C GLU A 35 8.55 -0.52 -2.60
N LEU A 36 8.32 -0.41 -1.29
CA LEU A 36 7.69 0.79 -0.72
C LEU A 36 8.52 2.06 -1.00
N LYS A 37 9.85 1.95 -1.03
CA LYS A 37 10.82 3.04 -1.28
C LYS A 37 10.52 4.30 -0.46
N THR A 38 10.14 4.11 0.80
CA THR A 38 9.80 5.16 1.74
C THR A 38 10.26 4.76 3.15
N SER A 39 10.48 5.74 4.02
CA SER A 39 10.73 5.48 5.45
C SER A 39 9.43 5.25 6.21
N ASP A 40 9.52 4.74 7.44
CA ASP A 40 8.35 4.49 8.28
C ASP A 40 7.52 5.75 8.51
N GLU A 41 8.16 6.90 8.73
CA GLU A 41 7.48 8.17 9.01
C GLU A 41 6.78 8.76 7.77
N LYS A 42 7.21 8.34 6.58
CA LYS A 42 6.68 8.82 5.30
C LYS A 42 5.73 7.82 4.65
N PHE A 43 5.38 6.73 5.33
CA PHE A 43 4.43 5.77 4.79
C PHE A 43 3.00 6.34 4.84
N PRO A 44 2.19 6.22 3.77
CA PRO A 44 0.89 6.88 3.66
C PRO A 44 -0.22 6.07 4.36
N ALA A 45 -0.02 5.73 5.63
CA ALA A 45 -0.96 4.90 6.40
C ALA A 45 -2.36 5.50 6.50
N GLU A 46 -2.47 6.82 6.64
CA GLU A 46 -3.76 7.52 6.73
C GLU A 46 -4.57 7.38 5.44
N ALA A 47 -3.96 7.63 4.27
CA ALA A 47 -4.63 7.47 3.00
C ALA A 47 -5.08 6.03 2.72
N ILE A 48 -4.29 5.04 3.16
CA ILE A 48 -4.65 3.62 3.07
C ILE A 48 -5.82 3.30 4.01
N ARG A 49 -5.83 3.87 5.21
CA ARG A 49 -6.93 3.76 6.18
C ARG A 49 -8.22 4.36 5.65
N ASP A 50 -8.14 5.53 5.03
CA ASP A 50 -9.30 6.20 4.42
C ASP A 50 -9.87 5.40 3.24
N ALA A 51 -9.05 4.56 2.59
CA ALA A 51 -9.50 3.59 1.59
C ALA A 51 -10.07 2.28 2.19
N GLY A 52 -10.21 2.19 3.52
CA GLY A 52 -10.82 1.06 4.22
C GLY A 52 -9.83 -0.03 4.67
N TYR A 53 -8.52 0.18 4.54
CA TYR A 53 -7.51 -0.82 4.88
C TYR A 53 -6.67 -0.41 6.10
N GLY A 54 -6.46 -1.35 7.02
CA GLY A 54 -5.38 -1.24 8.02
C GLY A 54 -4.01 -1.50 7.37
N ALA A 55 -2.94 -1.01 7.98
CA ALA A 55 -1.58 -1.23 7.49
C ALA A 55 -0.61 -1.60 8.61
N ILE A 56 0.25 -2.57 8.32
CA ILE A 56 1.50 -2.85 9.05
C ILE A 56 2.61 -2.76 8.01
N TRP A 57 3.67 -2.02 8.30
CA TRP A 57 4.73 -1.78 7.33
C TRP A 57 6.10 -1.76 8.00
N HIS A 58 7.12 -1.93 7.16
CA HIS A 58 8.50 -1.63 7.48
C HIS A 58 9.11 -0.94 6.26
N GLY A 59 9.39 0.35 6.40
CA GLY A 59 9.89 1.22 5.37
C GLY A 59 11.37 0.95 5.09
N GLN A 60 11.71 0.92 3.80
CA GLN A 60 13.09 0.89 3.34
C GLN A 60 13.28 2.03 2.34
N LYS A 61 14.18 2.97 2.65
CA LYS A 61 14.57 4.01 1.70
C LYS A 61 15.26 3.36 0.50
N SER A 62 14.91 3.82 -0.69
CA SER A 62 15.67 3.55 -1.90
C SER A 62 16.67 4.68 -2.14
N TYR A 63 17.71 4.40 -2.92
CA TYR A 63 18.70 5.36 -3.41
C TYR A 63 18.05 6.52 -4.17
#